data_AF-A0A645C7A6-F1
#
_entry.id   AF-A0A645C7A6-F1
#
_cell.length_a   1.000
_cell.length_b   1.000
_cell.length_c   1.000
_cell.angle_alpha   90.00
_cell.angle_beta   90.00
_cell.angle_gamma   90.00
#
_symmetry.space_group_name_H-M   'P 1'
#
loop_
_entity.id
_entity.type
_entity.pdbx_description
1 polymer ?
#
loop_
_entity_poly.entity_id
_entity_poly.type
_entity_poly.pdbx_seq_one_letter_code
_entity_poly.pdbx_strand_id
1 'polypeptide(L)'
;MVLGNTIDNRTIQFATPEKALLDLLYLYPFYDSEQELEELRLDENYMQDDLNKDLLMDYCDKFQSKALFHRVKLLFKTYQL
;
A
#
# COMPACT_ATOMS: atom_id res chain seq x y z
N MET A 1 -4.29 6.43 -8.06
CA MET A 1 -3.19 7.33 -8.42
C MET A 1 -2.17 6.52 -9.17
N VAL A 2 -1.69 7.05 -10.30
CA VAL A 2 -0.75 6.36 -11.18
C VAL A 2 0.29 7.37 -11.66
N LEU A 3 1.53 6.92 -11.85
CA LEU A 3 2.62 7.69 -12.44
C LEU A 3 2.66 7.45 -13.94
N GLY A 4 2.74 8.51 -14.74
CA GLY A 4 2.90 8.43 -16.18
C GLY A 4 4.38 8.42 -16.57
N ASN A 5 4.79 7.44 -17.38
CA ASN A 5 6.09 7.47 -18.05
C ASN A 5 5.90 7.37 -19.57
N THR A 6 6.67 8.14 -20.35
CA THR A 6 6.53 8.19 -21.81
C THR A 6 7.60 7.34 -22.47
N ILE A 7 7.19 6.24 -23.12
CA ILE A 7 8.06 5.38 -23.94
C ILE A 7 7.42 5.30 -25.32
N ASP A 8 8.17 5.63 -26.38
CA ASP A 8 7.73 5.55 -27.78
C ASP A 8 6.33 6.15 -28.04
N ASN A 9 6.11 7.38 -27.55
CA ASN A 9 4.86 8.13 -27.73
C ASN A 9 3.60 7.46 -27.10
N ARG A 10 3.79 6.51 -26.17
CA ARG A 10 2.74 5.92 -25.33
C ARG A 10 2.96 6.33 -23.88
N THR A 11 1.88 6.81 -23.24
CA THR A 11 1.89 7.04 -21.80
C THR A 11 1.47 5.76 -21.11
N ILE A 12 2.38 5.13 -20.37
CA ILE A 12 2.08 3.98 -19.53
C ILE A 12 1.88 4.51 -18.11
N GLN A 13 0.77 4.10 -17.49
CA GLN A 13 0.40 4.50 -16.14
C GLN A 13 0.70 3.35 -15.18
N PHE A 14 1.64 3.57 -14.26
CA PHE A 14 1.98 2.61 -13.20
C PHE A 14 1.35 3.03 -11.88
N ALA A 15 0.83 2.08 -11.11
CA ALA A 15 0.46 2.37 -9.74
C ALA A 15 1.69 2.84 -8.95
N THR A 16 1.52 3.83 -8.07
CA THR A 16 2.55 4.10 -7.06
C THR A 16 2.61 2.89 -6.10
N PRO A 17 3.74 2.67 -5.42
CA PRO A 17 3.86 1.61 -4.40
C PRO A 17 2.74 1.66 -3.36
N GLU A 18 2.35 2.85 -2.90
CA GLU A 18 1.26 3.05 -1.94
C GLU A 18 -0.09 2.59 -2.51
N LYS A 19 -0.37 2.93 -3.77
CA LYS A 19 -1.61 2.49 -4.41
C LYS A 19 -1.63 0.97 -4.61
N ALA A 20 -0.50 0.39 -5.02
CA ALA A 20 -0.38 -1.05 -5.21
C ALA A 20 -0.55 -1.81 -3.89
N LEU A 21 0.03 -1.31 -2.80
CA LEU A 21 -0.12 -1.88 -1.46
C LEU A 21 -1.57 -1.81 -0.95
N LEU A 22 -2.25 -0.68 -1.16
CA LEU A 22 -3.68 -0.57 -0.82
C LEU A 22 -4.55 -1.53 -1.66
N ASP A 23 -4.24 -1.69 -2.94
CA ASP A 23 -4.96 -2.62 -3.80
C ASP A 23 -4.79 -4.06 -3.35
N LEU A 24 -3.57 -4.46 -2.98
CA LEU A 24 -3.28 -5.75 -2.39
C LEU A 24 -4.14 -5.98 -1.15
N LEU A 25 -4.08 -5.07 -0.17
CA LEU A 25 -4.82 -5.20 1.08
C LEU A 25 -6.34 -5.16 0.86
N TYR A 26 -6.83 -4.42 -0.13
CA TYR A 26 -8.25 -4.34 -0.45
C TYR A 26 -8.77 -5.63 -1.11
N LEU A 27 -8.02 -6.19 -2.06
CA LEU A 27 -8.39 -7.41 -2.80
C LEU A 27 -8.28 -8.67 -1.95
N TYR A 28 -7.37 -8.68 -0.97
CA TYR A 28 -7.08 -9.83 -0.13
C TYR A 28 -7.41 -9.54 1.34
N PRO A 29 -8.70 -9.62 1.73
CA PRO A 29 -9.13 -9.26 3.08
C PRO A 29 -8.63 -10.20 4.18
N PHE A 30 -7.99 -11.32 3.83
CA PHE A 30 -7.43 -12.29 4.78
C PHE A 30 -6.14 -11.79 5.47
N TYR A 31 -5.53 -10.71 4.99
CA TYR A 31 -4.46 -10.01 5.70
C TYR A 31 -5.04 -9.21 6.88
N ASP A 32 -5.57 -9.91 7.87
CA ASP A 32 -6.29 -9.37 9.04
C ASP A 32 -5.60 -9.66 10.38
N SER A 33 -4.38 -10.23 10.35
CA SER A 33 -3.51 -10.42 11.52
C SER A 33 -2.08 -9.93 11.24
N GLU A 34 -1.31 -9.67 12.30
CA GLU A 34 0.11 -9.29 12.16
C GLU A 34 0.92 -10.39 11.48
N GLN A 35 0.66 -11.65 11.84
CA GLN A 35 1.34 -12.83 11.26
C GLN A 35 1.12 -12.92 9.74
N GLU A 36 -0.12 -12.77 9.26
CA GLU A 36 -0.41 -12.81 7.82
C GLU A 36 0.29 -11.65 7.07
N LEU A 37 0.42 -10.49 7.72
CA LEU A 37 1.14 -9.35 7.15
C LEU A 37 2.66 -9.55 7.14
N GLU A 38 3.25 -10.19 8.16
CA GLU A 38 4.68 -10.55 8.17
C GLU A 38 5.05 -11.47 7.00
N GLU A 39 4.16 -12.40 6.64
CA GLU A 39 4.34 -13.33 5.52
C GLU A 39 4.36 -12.64 4.13
N LEU A 40 3.95 -11.36 4.05
CA LEU A 40 4.17 -10.57 2.83
C LEU A 40 5.66 -10.36 2.54
N ARG A 41 6.51 -10.43 3.58
CA ARG A 41 7.96 -10.27 3.49
C ARG A 41 8.34 -9.01 2.71
N LEU A 42 7.64 -7.91 2.97
CA LEU A 42 7.96 -6.60 2.42
C LEU A 42 9.37 -6.20 2.85
N ASP A 43 10.09 -5.49 1.97
CA ASP A 43 11.43 -5.01 2.24
C ASP A 43 11.39 -4.00 3.41
N GLU A 44 12.01 -4.36 4.54
CA GLU A 44 12.00 -3.56 5.76
C GLU A 44 12.61 -2.18 5.57
N ASN A 45 13.69 -2.06 4.78
CA ASN A 45 14.34 -0.77 4.54
C ASN A 45 13.41 0.12 3.72
N TYR A 46 12.79 -0.44 2.68
CA TYR A 46 11.82 0.31 1.87
C TYR A 46 10.63 0.79 2.71
N MET A 47 10.08 -0.09 3.57
CA MET A 47 8.94 0.24 4.43
C MET A 47 9.26 1.38 5.41
N GLN A 48 10.49 1.43 5.92
CA GLN A 48 10.92 2.47 6.86
C GLN A 48 11.32 3.78 6.18
N ASP A 49 12.11 3.71 5.10
CA ASP A 49 12.82 4.85 4.54
C ASP A 49 12.13 5.46 3.31
N ASP A 50 11.46 4.66 2.49
CA ASP A 50 10.96 5.07 1.17
C ASP A 50 9.43 5.15 1.06
N LEU A 51 8.70 4.35 1.84
CA LEU A 51 7.24 4.32 1.80
C LEU A 51 6.66 5.67 2.23
N ASN A 52 5.88 6.32 1.34
CA ASN A 52 5.21 7.56 1.68
C ASN A 52 3.93 7.29 2.47
N LYS A 53 4.03 7.30 3.81
CA LYS A 53 2.94 6.99 4.75
C LYS A 53 1.76 7.96 4.62
N ASP A 54 2.04 9.25 4.47
CA ASP A 54 1.00 10.28 4.30
C ASP A 54 0.21 10.04 3.01
N LEU A 55 0.91 9.74 1.91
CA LEU A 55 0.29 9.45 0.63
C LEU A 55 -0.53 8.16 0.64
N LEU A 56 -0.04 7.13 1.33
CA LEU A 56 -0.79 5.88 1.57
C LEU A 56 -2.09 6.16 2.32
N MET A 57 -2.05 6.96 3.39
CA MET A 57 -3.22 7.32 4.17
C MET A 57 -4.21 8.17 3.37
N ASP A 58 -3.71 9.17 2.62
CA ASP A 58 -4.52 10.00 1.72
C ASP A 58 -5.26 9.16 0.66
N TYR A 59 -4.62 8.09 0.18
CA TYR A 59 -5.28 7.17 -0.76
C TYR A 59 -6.25 6.26 -0.05
N CYS A 60 -5.91 5.74 1.12
CA CYS A 60 -6.78 4.89 1.93
C CYS A 60 -8.10 5.60 2.24
N ASP A 61 -8.04 6.87 2.60
CA ASP A 61 -9.23 7.68 2.90
C ASP A 61 -10.17 7.80 1.70
N LYS A 62 -9.65 7.80 0.47
CA LYS A 62 -10.47 7.83 -0.76
C LYS A 62 -11.26 6.54 -0.99
N PHE A 63 -10.85 5.41 -0.42
CA PHE A 63 -11.62 4.15 -0.50
C PHE A 63 -12.85 4.15 0.40
N GLN A 64 -12.91 5.03 1.41
CA GLN A 64 -14.04 5.13 2.36
C GLN A 64 -14.40 3.76 3.00
N SER A 65 -13.40 2.87 3.16
CA SER A 65 -13.57 1.50 3.66
C SER A 65 -12.94 1.33 5.03
N LYS A 66 -13.79 1.19 6.07
CA LYS A 66 -13.33 0.96 7.44
C LYS A 66 -12.50 -0.33 7.57
N ALA A 67 -12.83 -1.36 6.79
CA ALA A 67 -12.12 -2.63 6.81
C ALA A 67 -10.71 -2.48 6.20
N LEU A 68 -10.57 -1.75 5.09
CA LEU A 68 -9.25 -1.45 4.52
C LEU A 68 -8.42 -0.59 5.48
N PHE A 69 -9.02 0.46 6.05
CA PHE A 69 -8.36 1.32 7.01
C PHE A 69 -7.83 0.54 8.22
N HIS A 70 -8.59 -0.44 8.71
CA HIS A 70 -8.13 -1.33 9.77
C HIS A 70 -6.87 -2.12 9.36
N ARG A 71 -6.85 -2.71 8.16
CA ARG A 71 -5.68 -3.45 7.64
C ARG A 71 -4.47 -2.55 7.44
N VAL A 72 -4.65 -1.30 7.01
CA VAL A 72 -3.55 -0.32 6.89
C VAL A 72 -2.96 0.02 8.27
N LYS A 73 -3.80 0.18 9.30
CA LYS A 73 -3.29 0.35 10.68
C LYS A 73 -2.55 -0.87 11.19
N LEU A 74 -3.04 -2.06 10.84
CA LEU A 74 -2.40 -3.31 11.23
C LEU A 74 -1.03 -3.43 10.57
N LEU A 75 -0.92 -3.09 9.28
CA LEU A 75 0.35 -2.99 8.55
C LEU A 75 1.33 -2.04 9.25
N PHE A 76 0.89 -0.84 9.63
CA PHE A 76 1.76 0.10 10.35
C PHE A 76 2.23 -0.47 11.69
N LYS A 77 1.35 -1.18 12.40
CA LYS A 77 1.75 -1.86 13.64
C LYS A 77 2.79 -2.95 13.37
N THR A 78 2.55 -3.84 12.41
CA THR A 78 3.43 -4.98 12.07
C THR A 78 4.84 -4.50 11.70
N TYR A 79 4.92 -3.46 10.87
CA TYR A 79 6.20 -2.94 10.37
C TYR A 79 6.75 -1.79 11.22
N GLN A 80 6.16 -1.48 12.37
CA GLN A 80 6.60 -0.40 13.28
C GLN A 80 6.75 0.96 12.59
N LEU A 81 5.72 1.36 11.83
CA LEU A 81 5.69 2.59 11.02
C LEU A 81 4.99 3.76 11.70
#